data_AF-A0A822CKY2-F1
#
_entry.id   AF-A0A822CKY2-F1
#
_cell.length_a   1.000
_cell.length_b   1.000
_cell.length_c   1.000
_cell.angle_alpha   90.00
_cell.angle_beta   90.00
_cell.angle_gamma   90.00
#
_symmetry.space_group_name_H-M   'P 1'
#
loop_
_entity.id
_entity.type
_entity.pdbx_description
1 polymer ?
#
loop_
_entity_poly.entity_id
_entity_poly.type
_entity_poly.pdbx_seq_one_letter_code
_entity_poly.pdbx_strand_id
1 'polypeptide(L)'
;MSNNRCRRCVRGISRRIPCFVAWSLLLVLSTLYFIFICPWITNRLSILIPIIHGIILLFVINSFILAINTDPGRYSRAPPDENDDSETTFHKTVEIHGTQCRMKWCQTCGFYRPPRCSHCSVCDFCIDTFDHHCPWLNNCVGRRNYHYFIYFLLSLLFHMFVVLSFCIYYILKNGSNIGNISSIICCILMVLIILLTIPIGGLTSFHIMLIIRGRTTNEQVTGKFKSNINPFDYGYLFNCSRIFAASRPPRLITREKSISKTKSNLYEIQTTKQFMKNGKNSNKTKQISMTSV
;
A
#
# COMPACT_ATOMS: atom_id res chain seq x y z
N MET A 1 -4.59 7.66 33.21
CA MET A 1 -4.54 8.06 31.78
C MET A 1 -3.13 8.40 31.23
N SER A 2 -2.12 8.73 32.05
CA SER A 2 -0.74 9.00 31.56
C SER A 2 -0.01 7.74 31.08
N ASN A 3 -0.24 6.59 31.74
CA ASN A 3 0.41 5.31 31.42
C ASN A 3 0.07 4.77 30.02
N ASN A 4 -1.13 5.06 29.50
CA ASN A 4 -1.56 4.64 28.15
C ASN A 4 -0.93 5.50 27.04
N ARG A 5 -0.61 6.78 27.32
CA ARG A 5 0.10 7.65 26.37
C ARG A 5 1.57 7.26 26.25
N CYS A 6 2.26 7.01 27.37
CA CYS A 6 3.65 6.55 27.38
C CYS A 6 3.80 5.20 26.63
N ARG A 7 2.93 4.22 26.91
CA ARG A 7 2.91 2.93 26.18
C ARG A 7 2.59 3.10 24.69
N ARG A 8 1.74 4.05 24.29
CA ARG A 8 1.41 4.31 22.87
C ARG A 8 2.56 5.02 22.14
N CYS A 9 3.32 5.90 22.81
CA CYS A 9 4.52 6.55 22.27
C CYS A 9 5.70 5.57 22.10
N VAL A 10 5.99 4.74 23.11
CA VAL A 10 7.06 3.73 23.02
C VAL A 10 6.76 2.71 21.93
N ARG A 11 5.50 2.26 21.81
CA ARG A 11 5.04 1.43 20.67
C ARG A 11 5.16 2.14 19.33
N GLY A 12 5.05 3.47 19.29
CA GLY A 12 5.19 4.26 18.06
C GLY A 12 6.62 4.32 17.55
N ILE A 13 7.60 4.41 18.45
CA ILE A 13 9.03 4.40 18.11
C ILE A 13 9.49 3.00 17.69
N SER A 14 9.13 1.96 18.46
CA SER A 14 9.54 0.59 18.14
C SER A 14 9.01 0.10 16.79
N ARG A 15 7.82 0.58 16.37
CA ARG A 15 7.23 0.30 15.06
C ARG A 15 8.02 0.87 13.88
N ARG A 16 8.83 1.92 14.08
CA ARG A 16 9.61 2.56 13.01
C ARG A 16 10.98 1.93 12.82
N ILE A 17 11.49 1.18 13.80
CA ILE A 17 12.83 0.58 13.77
C ILE A 17 13.07 -0.24 12.50
N PRO A 18 12.16 -1.15 12.05
CA PRO A 18 12.42 -1.93 10.84
C PRO A 18 12.54 -1.06 9.59
N CYS A 19 11.73 -0.01 9.47
CA CYS A 19 11.81 0.94 8.36
C CYS A 19 13.14 1.70 8.37
N PHE A 20 13.62 2.15 9.54
CA PHE A 20 14.95 2.76 9.66
C PHE A 20 16.06 1.78 9.28
N VAL A 21 15.99 0.54 9.75
CA VAL A 21 16.97 -0.50 9.39
C VAL A 21 17.00 -0.74 7.89
N ALA A 22 15.85 -0.84 7.22
CA ALA A 22 15.78 -0.98 5.76
C ALA A 22 16.44 0.21 5.03
N TRP A 23 16.18 1.44 5.46
CA TRP A 23 16.84 2.63 4.92
C TRP A 23 18.35 2.60 5.13
N SER A 24 18.80 2.28 6.34
CA SER A 24 20.23 2.21 6.67
C SER A 24 20.93 1.15 5.84
N LEU A 25 20.36 -0.06 5.70
CA LEU A 25 20.93 -1.12 4.88
C LEU A 25 21.03 -0.70 3.40
N LEU A 26 19.97 -0.13 2.83
CA LEU A 26 19.95 0.32 1.44
C LEU A 26 21.03 1.39 1.18
N LEU A 27 21.08 2.43 2.03
CA LEU A 27 21.98 3.56 1.84
C LEU A 27 23.43 3.18 2.12
N VAL A 28 23.72 2.53 3.26
CA VAL A 28 25.10 2.19 3.64
C VAL A 28 25.73 1.22 2.66
N LEU A 29 25.05 0.12 2.30
CA LEU A 29 25.62 -0.87 1.38
C LEU A 29 25.84 -0.27 -0.01
N SER A 30 24.92 0.57 -0.48
CA SER A 30 25.08 1.25 -1.76
C SER A 30 26.23 2.27 -1.72
N THR A 31 26.31 3.09 -0.66
CA THR A 31 27.41 4.05 -0.48
C THR A 31 28.77 3.35 -0.44
N LEU A 32 28.91 2.25 0.30
CA LEU A 32 30.14 1.47 0.33
C LEU A 32 30.51 0.95 -1.07
N TYR A 33 29.54 0.44 -1.84
CA TYR A 33 29.77 0.04 -3.23
C TYR A 33 30.25 1.21 -4.10
N PHE A 34 29.59 2.38 -4.03
CA PHE A 34 29.96 3.56 -4.81
C PHE A 34 31.32 4.15 -4.41
N ILE A 35 31.73 4.07 -3.14
CA ILE A 35 33.01 4.61 -2.68
C ILE A 35 34.16 3.65 -2.98
N PHE A 36 34.00 2.35 -2.72
CA PHE A 36 35.12 1.41 -2.75
C PHE A 36 35.26 0.63 -4.06
N ILE A 37 34.16 0.42 -4.79
CA ILE A 37 34.15 -0.44 -5.99
C ILE A 37 34.00 0.38 -7.27
N CYS A 38 33.10 1.36 -7.30
CA CYS A 38 32.88 2.17 -8.50
C CYS A 38 34.11 2.93 -9.03
N PRO A 39 35.06 3.46 -8.22
CA PRO A 39 36.26 4.09 -8.77
C PRO A 39 37.11 3.12 -9.60
N TRP A 40 37.21 1.87 -9.15
CA TRP A 40 37.91 0.83 -9.90
C TRP A 40 37.16 0.48 -11.19
N ILE A 41 35.83 0.38 -11.15
CA ILE A 41 34.99 0.14 -12.34
C ILE A 41 35.17 1.28 -13.37
N THR A 42 35.16 2.54 -12.91
CA THR A 42 35.36 3.71 -13.76
C THR A 42 36.69 3.64 -14.49
N ASN A 43 37.77 3.35 -13.77
CA ASN A 43 39.12 3.33 -14.32
C ASN A 43 39.38 2.13 -15.24
N ARG A 44 38.68 1.00 -15.05
CA ARG A 44 38.93 -0.25 -15.80
C ARG A 44 37.94 -0.51 -16.92
N LEU A 45 36.70 -0.04 -16.79
CA LEU A 45 35.62 -0.31 -17.73
C LEU A 45 35.07 0.99 -18.33
N SER A 46 34.32 1.77 -17.55
CA SER A 46 33.71 3.02 -18.01
C SER A 46 33.04 3.78 -16.87
N ILE A 47 33.09 5.12 -16.91
CA ILE A 47 32.32 6.02 -16.04
C ILE A 47 30.80 5.86 -16.20
N LEU A 48 30.34 5.39 -17.37
CA LEU A 48 28.91 5.24 -17.65
C LEU A 48 28.27 4.17 -16.75
N ILE A 49 29.02 3.15 -16.34
CA ILE A 49 28.50 2.05 -15.53
C ILE A 49 28.05 2.56 -14.14
N PRO A 50 28.88 3.26 -13.34
CA PRO A 50 28.42 3.89 -12.10
C PRO A 50 27.28 4.89 -12.28
N ILE A 51 27.25 5.65 -13.38
CA ILE A 51 26.16 6.60 -13.66
C ILE A 51 24.82 5.86 -13.84
N ILE A 52 24.79 4.83 -14.69
CA ILE A 52 23.60 4.00 -14.91
C ILE A 52 23.16 3.35 -13.60
N HIS A 53 24.11 2.83 -12.82
CA HIS A 53 23.79 2.23 -11.53
C HIS A 53 23.25 3.25 -10.52
N GLY A 54 23.76 4.49 -10.55
CA GLY A 54 23.20 5.60 -9.76
C GLY A 54 21.75 5.89 -10.12
N ILE A 55 21.39 5.86 -11.42
CA ILE A 55 20.01 6.03 -11.88
C ILE A 55 19.12 4.88 -11.38
N ILE A 56 19.60 3.64 -11.43
CA ILE A 56 18.90 2.47 -10.87
C ILE A 56 18.66 2.67 -9.36
N LEU A 57 19.68 3.06 -8.60
CA LEU A 57 19.54 3.30 -7.16
C LEU A 57 18.54 4.44 -6.87
N LEU A 58 18.54 5.51 -7.66
CA LEU A 58 17.55 6.58 -7.53
C LEU A 58 16.13 6.08 -7.78
N PHE A 59 15.93 5.18 -8.74
CA PHE A 59 14.63 4.53 -8.97
C PHE A 59 14.21 3.63 -7.79
N VAL A 60 15.14 2.87 -7.20
CA VAL A 60 14.90 2.06 -5.99
C VAL A 60 14.46 2.94 -4.83
N ILE A 61 15.22 4.01 -4.56
CA ILE A 61 14.94 4.99 -3.49
C ILE A 61 13.57 5.65 -3.72
N ASN A 62 13.29 6.09 -4.94
CA ASN A 62 12.01 6.72 -5.27
C ASN A 62 10.83 5.76 -5.06
N SER A 63 10.95 4.52 -5.53
CA SER A 63 9.93 3.48 -5.34
C SER A 63 9.70 3.19 -3.85
N PHE A 64 10.77 3.15 -3.04
CA PHE A 64 10.68 2.96 -1.60
C PHE A 64 9.97 4.13 -0.91
N ILE A 65 10.34 5.38 -1.23
CA ILE A 65 9.68 6.60 -0.73
C ILE A 65 8.20 6.58 -1.09
N LEU A 66 7.85 6.23 -2.33
CA LEU A 66 6.46 6.19 -2.77
C LEU A 66 5.68 5.08 -2.07
N ALA A 67 6.26 3.89 -1.86
CA ALA A 67 5.61 2.80 -1.12
C ALA A 67 5.32 3.19 0.34
N ILE A 68 6.24 3.92 0.99
CA ILE A 68 6.09 4.43 2.36
C ILE A 68 5.03 5.54 2.45
N ASN A 69 5.10 6.54 1.57
CA ASN A 69 4.33 7.79 1.73
C ASN A 69 2.99 7.79 0.99
N THR A 70 2.76 6.85 0.09
CA THR A 70 1.48 6.74 -0.62
C THR A 70 0.40 6.18 0.30
N ASP A 71 -0.72 6.92 0.42
CA ASP A 71 -1.93 6.39 1.05
C ASP A 71 -2.30 5.04 0.43
N PRO A 72 -2.42 3.96 1.23
CA PRO A 72 -2.62 2.60 0.72
C PRO A 72 -4.06 2.32 0.25
N GLY A 73 -5.00 3.26 0.41
CA GLY A 73 -6.42 3.06 0.15
C GLY A 73 -7.23 3.06 1.43
N ARG A 74 -7.03 4.05 2.31
CA ARG A 74 -7.73 4.12 3.60
C ARG A 74 -9.20 4.54 3.39
N TYR A 75 -10.12 3.79 3.99
CA TYR A 75 -11.53 4.20 4.12
C TYR A 75 -11.72 5.17 5.28
N SER A 76 -12.69 6.07 5.19
CA SER A 76 -13.16 6.85 6.34
C SER A 76 -13.93 5.94 7.31
N ARG A 77 -14.10 6.42 8.54
CA ARG A 77 -15.04 5.80 9.48
C ARG A 77 -16.45 6.29 9.15
N ALA A 78 -17.44 5.43 9.37
CA ALA A 78 -18.84 5.82 9.26
C ALA A 78 -19.17 6.90 10.30
N PRO A 79 -20.08 7.82 9.99
CA PRO A 79 -20.65 8.75 10.95
C PRO A 79 -21.30 8.01 12.14
N PRO A 80 -21.30 8.58 13.35
CA PRO A 80 -21.87 7.94 14.55
C PRO A 80 -23.36 7.57 14.42
N ASP A 81 -24.09 8.33 13.61
CA ASP A 81 -25.52 8.25 13.30
C ASP A 81 -25.87 7.20 12.24
N GLU A 82 -24.88 6.67 11.51
CA GLU A 82 -25.04 5.52 10.60
C GLU A 82 -24.65 4.18 11.25
N ASN A 83 -24.34 4.16 12.55
CA ASN A 83 -24.24 2.92 13.30
C ASN A 83 -25.64 2.33 13.44
N ASP A 84 -26.01 1.56 12.44
CA ASP A 84 -27.23 0.77 12.42
C ASP A 84 -27.15 -0.25 13.56
N ASP A 85 -27.72 0.11 14.70
CA ASP A 85 -27.90 -0.76 15.88
C ASP A 85 -28.93 -1.88 15.62
N SER A 86 -29.38 -2.06 14.38
CA SER A 86 -30.29 -3.15 14.00
C SER A 86 -29.57 -4.50 13.91
N GLU A 87 -30.03 -5.41 14.77
CA GLU A 87 -29.85 -6.86 14.81
C GLU A 87 -29.05 -7.50 13.65
N THR A 88 -27.74 -7.61 13.88
CA THR A 88 -26.92 -8.82 13.70
C THR A 88 -27.26 -9.75 12.52
N THR A 89 -27.03 -9.30 11.29
CA THR A 89 -26.37 -10.20 10.34
C THR A 89 -24.90 -9.80 10.30
N PHE A 90 -24.02 -10.53 10.99
CA PHE A 90 -22.56 -10.25 11.02
C PHE A 90 -21.91 -10.14 9.62
N HIS A 91 -22.67 -10.55 8.59
CA HIS A 91 -22.21 -10.67 7.23
C HIS A 91 -23.28 -10.26 6.22
N LYS A 92 -22.89 -9.38 5.30
CA LYS A 92 -23.61 -9.13 4.07
C LYS A 92 -22.92 -9.91 2.95
N THR A 93 -23.66 -10.58 2.07
CA THR A 93 -23.09 -11.22 0.88
C THR A 93 -23.30 -10.33 -0.34
N VAL A 94 -22.30 -10.27 -1.20
CA VAL A 94 -22.40 -9.65 -2.53
C VAL A 94 -21.88 -10.63 -3.56
N GLU A 95 -22.55 -10.72 -4.70
CA GLU A 95 -22.13 -11.58 -5.80
C GLU A 95 -21.19 -10.81 -6.72
N ILE A 96 -20.05 -11.41 -7.06
CA ILE A 96 -19.08 -10.86 -8.02
C ILE A 96 -18.75 -11.96 -9.00
N HIS A 97 -19.15 -11.78 -10.25
CA HIS A 97 -18.92 -12.75 -11.34
C HIS A 97 -19.34 -14.18 -10.94
N GLY A 98 -20.56 -14.37 -10.42
CA GLY A 98 -21.06 -15.68 -10.00
C GLY A 98 -20.50 -16.19 -8.67
N THR A 99 -19.59 -15.46 -8.01
CA THR A 99 -19.00 -15.87 -6.74
C THR A 99 -19.53 -15.03 -5.58
N GLN A 100 -20.11 -15.69 -4.57
CA GLN A 100 -20.56 -15.02 -3.36
C GLN A 100 -19.37 -14.60 -2.48
N CYS A 101 -19.27 -13.29 -2.25
CA CYS A 101 -18.26 -12.66 -1.41
C CYS A 101 -18.89 -12.16 -0.11
N ARG A 102 -18.38 -12.67 1.03
CA ARG A 102 -18.85 -12.30 2.37
C ARG A 102 -18.19 -11.00 2.85
N MET A 103 -18.97 -9.93 3.00
CA MET A 103 -18.59 -8.67 3.61
C MET A 103 -18.79 -8.75 5.13
N LYS A 104 -17.74 -8.45 5.90
CA LYS A 104 -17.79 -8.48 7.38
C LYS A 104 -17.98 -7.07 7.92
N TRP A 105 -18.78 -6.91 8.97
CA TRP A 105 -18.87 -5.64 9.70
C TRP A 105 -17.54 -5.28 10.37
N CYS A 106 -17.15 -4.00 10.32
CA CYS A 106 -15.99 -3.48 11.05
C CYS A 106 -16.45 -2.64 12.23
N GLN A 107 -16.40 -3.17 13.45
CA GLN A 107 -16.78 -2.43 14.66
C GLN A 107 -15.96 -1.14 14.83
N THR A 108 -14.66 -1.16 14.55
CA THR A 108 -13.79 0.02 14.69
C THR A 108 -14.08 1.13 13.69
N CYS A 109 -14.60 0.78 12.50
CA CYS A 109 -14.82 1.74 11.43
C CYS A 109 -16.30 2.02 11.15
N GLY A 110 -17.23 1.24 11.70
CA GLY A 110 -18.68 1.46 11.58
C GLY A 110 -19.28 1.11 10.22
N PHE A 111 -18.68 0.21 9.44
CA PHE A 111 -19.25 -0.17 8.13
C PHE A 111 -18.95 -1.62 7.72
N TYR A 112 -19.76 -2.16 6.80
CA TYR A 112 -19.49 -3.44 6.14
C TYR A 112 -18.31 -3.33 5.18
N ARG A 113 -17.22 -4.04 5.47
CA ARG A 113 -15.98 -4.02 4.68
C ARG A 113 -16.27 -4.49 3.25
N PRO A 114 -16.01 -3.65 2.23
CA PRO A 114 -16.11 -4.05 0.83
C PRO A 114 -15.29 -5.31 0.52
N PRO A 115 -15.58 -6.01 -0.59
CA PRO A 115 -14.76 -7.13 -1.04
C PRO A 115 -13.27 -6.75 -1.07
N ARG A 116 -12.41 -7.67 -0.60
CA ARG A 116 -10.95 -7.49 -0.45
C ARG A 116 -10.49 -6.43 0.56
N CYS A 117 -11.40 -5.66 1.17
CA CYS A 117 -11.07 -4.73 2.25
C CYS A 117 -10.80 -5.51 3.56
N SER A 118 -9.84 -5.04 4.36
CA SER A 118 -9.60 -5.57 5.71
C SER A 118 -9.13 -4.47 6.66
N HIS A 119 -9.49 -4.60 7.93
CA HIS A 119 -9.07 -3.68 8.98
C HIS A 119 -7.65 -4.05 9.45
N CYS A 120 -6.73 -3.10 9.40
CA CYS A 120 -5.40 -3.25 9.97
C CYS A 120 -5.40 -2.67 11.38
N SER A 121 -5.29 -3.52 12.41
CA SER A 121 -5.25 -3.09 13.82
C SER A 121 -4.01 -2.25 14.17
N VAL A 122 -2.93 -2.36 13.39
CA VAL A 122 -1.70 -1.57 13.59
C VAL A 122 -1.90 -0.13 13.13
N CYS A 123 -2.50 0.04 11.95
CA CYS A 123 -2.78 1.35 11.35
C CYS A 123 -4.11 1.96 11.78
N ASP A 124 -5.02 1.17 12.36
CA ASP A 124 -6.35 1.55 12.86
C ASP A 124 -7.32 2.08 11.78
N PHE A 125 -7.18 1.56 10.56
CA PHE A 125 -8.06 1.86 9.42
C PHE A 125 -8.37 0.61 8.59
N CYS A 126 -9.54 0.61 7.96
CA CYS A 126 -9.86 -0.31 6.87
C CYS A 126 -9.11 0.11 5.59
N ILE A 127 -8.42 -0.85 4.96
CA ILE A 127 -7.63 -0.63 3.75
C ILE A 127 -8.29 -1.35 2.57
N ASP A 128 -8.49 -0.64 1.46
CA ASP A 128 -8.98 -1.18 0.19
C ASP A 128 -7.96 -2.12 -0.45
N THR A 129 -8.43 -3.26 -0.95
CA THR A 129 -7.60 -4.40 -1.41
C THR A 129 -6.40 -4.61 -0.49
N PHE A 130 -6.67 -4.88 0.79
CA PHE A 130 -5.62 -5.01 1.80
C PHE A 130 -4.73 -6.21 1.51
N ASP A 131 -3.42 -5.96 1.37
CA ASP A 131 -2.43 -7.01 1.18
C ASP A 131 -1.83 -7.44 2.52
N HIS A 132 -1.11 -6.52 3.17
CA HIS A 132 -0.54 -6.73 4.51
C HIS A 132 -0.14 -5.39 5.14
N HIS A 133 0.19 -5.42 6.44
CA HIS A 133 0.94 -4.35 7.08
C HIS A 133 2.43 -4.66 7.01
N CYS A 134 3.23 -3.78 6.41
CA CYS A 134 4.67 -3.99 6.25
C CYS A 134 5.45 -3.16 7.27
N PRO A 135 6.11 -3.80 8.26
CA PRO A 135 6.94 -3.08 9.22
C PRO A 135 8.11 -2.35 8.57
N TRP A 136 8.68 -2.90 7.50
CA TRP A 136 9.78 -2.31 6.73
C TRP A 136 9.40 -1.03 5.99
N LEU A 137 8.11 -0.84 5.70
CA LEU A 137 7.58 0.43 5.17
C LEU A 137 7.03 1.34 6.27
N ASN A 138 6.76 0.79 7.45
CA ASN A 138 5.91 1.42 8.47
C ASN A 138 4.58 1.93 7.87
N ASN A 139 4.02 1.17 6.92
CA ASN A 139 2.78 1.48 6.23
C ASN A 139 2.05 0.17 5.83
N CYS A 140 0.75 0.25 5.58
CA CYS A 140 0.06 -0.86 4.92
C CYS A 140 0.43 -0.89 3.44
N VAL A 141 0.45 -2.10 2.86
CA VAL A 141 0.41 -2.31 1.42
C VAL A 141 -1.04 -2.63 1.07
N GLY A 142 -1.62 -1.84 0.16
CA GLY A 142 -2.99 -1.96 -0.30
C GLY A 142 -3.13 -1.43 -1.72
N ARG A 143 -4.37 -1.29 -2.19
CA ARG A 143 -4.68 -1.02 -3.60
C ARG A 143 -3.88 0.12 -4.24
N ARG A 144 -3.64 1.21 -3.50
CA ARG A 144 -3.08 2.45 -4.05
C ARG A 144 -1.54 2.50 -4.07
N ASN A 145 -0.87 1.67 -3.28
CA ASN A 145 0.60 1.66 -3.15
C ASN A 145 1.23 0.29 -3.48
N TYR A 146 0.44 -0.73 -3.78
CA TYR A 146 0.93 -2.07 -4.13
C TYR A 146 1.93 -2.04 -5.30
N HIS A 147 1.65 -1.28 -6.36
CA HIS A 147 2.57 -1.20 -7.51
C HIS A 147 3.92 -0.58 -7.15
N TYR A 148 3.97 0.44 -6.28
CA TYR A 148 5.24 1.00 -5.80
C TYR A 148 6.03 0.01 -4.95
N PHE A 149 5.33 -0.80 -4.14
CA PHE A 149 5.97 -1.88 -3.39
C PHE A 149 6.57 -2.94 -4.33
N ILE A 150 5.87 -3.31 -5.41
CA ILE A 150 6.40 -4.24 -6.41
C ILE A 150 7.56 -3.64 -7.20
N TYR A 151 7.49 -2.36 -7.60
CA TYR A 151 8.61 -1.67 -8.23
C TYR A 151 9.83 -1.62 -7.33
N PHE A 152 9.65 -1.34 -6.04
CA PHE A 152 10.71 -1.39 -5.05
C PHE A 152 11.35 -2.77 -4.97
N LEU A 153 10.57 -3.85 -4.84
CA LEU A 153 11.12 -5.21 -4.75
C LEU A 153 11.91 -5.61 -6.01
N LEU A 154 11.32 -5.40 -7.19
CA LEU A 154 11.95 -5.78 -8.46
C LEU A 154 13.23 -4.98 -8.72
N SER A 155 13.18 -3.66 -8.53
CA SER A 155 14.36 -2.80 -8.74
C SER A 155 15.43 -3.02 -7.68
N LEU A 156 15.06 -3.28 -6.42
CA LEU A 156 16.01 -3.60 -5.35
C LEU A 156 16.73 -4.92 -5.65
N LEU A 157 16.00 -5.95 -6.07
CA LEU A 157 16.58 -7.23 -6.43
C LEU A 157 17.53 -7.09 -7.62
N PHE A 158 17.16 -6.31 -8.64
CA PHE A 158 18.03 -6.00 -9.77
C PHE A 158 19.29 -5.26 -9.34
N HIS A 159 19.17 -4.22 -8.51
CA HIS A 159 20.29 -3.48 -7.91
C HIS A 159 21.24 -4.43 -7.16
N MET A 160 20.71 -5.32 -6.32
CA MET A 160 21.50 -6.32 -5.59
C MET A 160 22.28 -7.25 -6.51
N PHE A 161 21.67 -7.75 -7.60
CA PHE A 161 22.36 -8.60 -8.57
C PHE A 161 23.47 -7.86 -9.31
N VAL A 162 23.24 -6.60 -9.69
CA VAL A 162 24.27 -5.77 -10.34
C VAL A 162 25.45 -5.53 -9.40
N VAL A 163 25.19 -5.10 -8.16
CA VAL A 163 26.25 -4.92 -7.14
C VAL A 163 27.03 -6.22 -6.93
N LEU A 164 26.33 -7.34 -6.72
CA LEU A 164 26.97 -8.64 -6.49
C LEU A 164 27.86 -9.05 -7.67
N SER A 165 27.39 -8.89 -8.90
CA SER A 165 28.14 -9.24 -10.11
C SER A 165 29.42 -8.43 -10.24
N PHE A 166 29.37 -7.12 -9.99
CA PHE A 166 30.55 -6.25 -10.03
C PHE A 166 31.52 -6.50 -8.86
N CYS A 167 31.01 -6.82 -7.68
CA CYS A 167 31.86 -7.21 -6.55
C CYS A 167 32.61 -8.52 -6.83
N ILE A 168 31.93 -9.53 -7.38
CA ILE A 168 32.56 -10.80 -7.81
C ILE A 168 33.64 -10.49 -8.85
N TYR A 169 33.31 -9.69 -9.88
CA TYR A 169 34.26 -9.32 -10.92
C TYR A 169 35.49 -8.58 -10.36
N TYR A 170 35.29 -7.65 -9.41
CA TYR A 170 36.36 -6.94 -8.71
C TYR A 170 37.31 -7.92 -8.00
N ILE A 171 36.77 -8.88 -7.23
CA ILE A 171 37.58 -9.85 -6.49
C ILE A 171 38.33 -10.78 -7.45
N LEU A 172 37.69 -11.26 -8.51
CA LEU A 172 38.33 -12.11 -9.52
C LEU A 172 39.52 -11.41 -10.21
N LYS A 173 39.51 -10.08 -10.31
CA LYS A 173 40.60 -9.30 -10.92
C LYS A 173 41.65 -8.79 -9.94
N ASN A 174 41.32 -8.64 -8.66
CA ASN A 174 42.22 -8.11 -7.63
C ASN A 174 42.54 -9.13 -6.52
N GLY A 175 42.28 -10.42 -6.75
CA GLY A 175 42.40 -11.48 -5.75
C GLY A 175 43.81 -11.73 -5.20
N SER A 176 44.86 -11.18 -5.81
CA SER A 176 46.20 -11.17 -5.22
C SER A 176 46.37 -10.13 -4.10
N ASN A 177 45.48 -9.14 -4.02
CA ASN A 177 45.52 -8.02 -3.07
C ASN A 177 44.33 -8.07 -2.08
N ILE A 178 44.02 -9.24 -1.53
CA ILE A 178 42.88 -9.44 -0.61
C ILE A 178 43.05 -8.62 0.69
N GLY A 179 44.28 -8.32 1.10
CA GLY A 179 44.56 -7.49 2.28
C GLY A 179 44.25 -6.00 2.12
N ASN A 180 43.90 -5.54 0.91
CA ASN A 180 43.51 -4.14 0.68
C ASN A 180 42.12 -3.85 1.28
N ILE A 181 41.94 -2.67 1.88
CA ILE A 181 40.67 -2.23 2.47
C ILE A 181 39.48 -2.36 1.50
N SER A 182 39.66 -2.03 0.22
CA SER A 182 38.61 -2.16 -0.80
C SER A 182 38.21 -3.62 -1.04
N SER A 183 39.18 -4.54 -1.03
CA SER A 183 38.93 -5.99 -1.14
C SER A 183 38.18 -6.51 0.08
N ILE A 184 38.58 -6.10 1.29
CA ILE A 184 37.90 -6.47 2.54
C ILE A 184 36.44 -5.99 2.52
N ILE A 185 36.22 -4.71 2.19
CA ILE A 185 34.86 -4.14 2.10
C ILE A 185 34.04 -4.83 1.02
N CYS A 186 34.65 -5.16 -0.13
CA CYS A 186 33.99 -5.92 -1.20
C CYS A 186 33.50 -7.29 -0.71
N CYS A 187 34.33 -8.04 0.03
CA CYS A 187 33.95 -9.32 0.61
C CYS A 187 32.79 -9.19 1.60
N ILE A 188 32.84 -8.18 2.49
CA ILE A 188 31.75 -7.90 3.43
C ILE A 188 30.45 -7.57 2.67
N LEU A 189 30.52 -6.71 1.65
CA LEU A 189 29.39 -6.37 0.79
C LEU A 189 28.79 -7.61 0.13
N MET A 190 29.61 -8.49 -0.46
CA MET A 190 29.14 -9.72 -1.09
C MET A 190 28.38 -10.61 -0.11
N VAL A 191 28.95 -10.86 1.08
CA VAL A 191 28.30 -11.70 2.10
C VAL A 191 26.96 -11.09 2.51
N LEU A 192 26.92 -9.80 2.83
CA LEU A 192 25.69 -9.13 3.25
C LEU A 192 24.62 -9.12 2.14
N ILE A 193 25.03 -8.88 0.88
CA ILE A 193 24.10 -8.87 -0.25
C ILE A 193 23.54 -10.27 -0.51
N ILE A 194 24.37 -11.32 -0.47
CA ILE A 194 23.91 -12.70 -0.60
C ILE A 194 22.89 -13.04 0.49
N LEU A 195 23.20 -12.70 1.75
CA LEU A 195 22.30 -12.95 2.88
C LEU A 195 20.96 -12.22 2.74
N LEU A 196 20.97 -10.97 2.26
CA LEU A 196 19.76 -10.17 2.04
C LEU A 196 18.98 -10.60 0.78
N THR A 197 19.66 -11.14 -0.23
CA THR A 197 19.04 -11.55 -1.50
C THR A 197 18.10 -12.74 -1.31
N ILE A 198 18.40 -13.66 -0.39
CA ILE A 198 17.56 -14.83 -0.10
C ILE A 198 16.13 -14.43 0.34
N PRO A 199 15.93 -13.66 1.43
CA PRO A 199 14.59 -13.26 1.86
C PRO A 199 13.92 -12.30 0.88
N ILE A 200 14.65 -11.37 0.26
CA ILE A 200 14.08 -10.41 -0.70
C ILE A 200 13.65 -11.12 -1.99
N GLY A 201 14.48 -12.04 -2.49
CA GLY A 201 14.17 -12.89 -3.64
C GLY A 201 12.94 -13.76 -3.38
N GLY A 202 12.89 -14.44 -2.23
CA GLY A 202 11.72 -15.23 -1.82
C GLY A 202 10.44 -14.41 -1.74
N LEU A 203 10.50 -13.22 -1.13
CA LEU A 203 9.36 -12.30 -1.06
C LEU A 203 8.92 -11.83 -2.45
N THR A 204 9.88 -11.51 -3.32
CA THR A 204 9.61 -11.07 -4.70
C THR A 204 8.93 -12.18 -5.50
N SER A 205 9.46 -13.41 -5.45
CA SER A 205 8.87 -14.57 -6.11
C SER A 205 7.46 -14.86 -5.60
N PHE A 206 7.24 -14.76 -4.28
CA PHE A 206 5.92 -14.92 -3.69
C PHE A 206 4.93 -13.89 -4.23
N HIS A 207 5.30 -12.61 -4.29
CA HIS A 207 4.42 -11.57 -4.82
C HIS A 207 4.19 -11.68 -6.33
N ILE A 208 5.17 -12.13 -7.11
CA ILE A 208 4.98 -12.43 -8.53
C ILE A 208 3.90 -13.51 -8.70
N MET A 209 3.98 -14.60 -7.92
CA MET A 209 2.97 -15.66 -7.94
C MET A 209 1.58 -15.14 -7.55
N LEU A 210 1.49 -14.27 -6.55
CA LEU A 210 0.24 -13.64 -6.13
C LEU A 210 -0.38 -12.77 -7.25
N ILE A 211 0.45 -11.98 -7.93
CA ILE A 211 0.01 -11.16 -9.07
C ILE A 211 -0.54 -12.06 -10.17
N ILE A 212 0.20 -13.11 -10.57
CA ILE A 212 -0.24 -14.04 -11.61
C ILE A 212 -1.61 -14.64 -11.27
N ARG A 213 -1.86 -15.00 -10.00
CA ARG A 213 -3.14 -15.58 -9.53
C ARG A 213 -4.23 -14.56 -9.20
N GLY A 214 -3.98 -13.26 -9.35
CA GLY A 214 -4.94 -12.21 -9.01
C GLY A 214 -5.28 -12.13 -7.50
N ARG A 215 -4.37 -12.55 -6.63
CA ARG A 215 -4.57 -12.64 -5.17
C ARG A 215 -3.74 -11.63 -4.40
N THR A 216 -4.23 -11.23 -3.25
CA THR A 216 -3.45 -10.56 -2.20
C THR A 216 -2.82 -11.58 -1.25
N THR A 217 -1.79 -11.17 -0.51
CA THR A 217 -1.20 -11.95 0.59
C THR A 217 -2.26 -12.32 1.62
N ASN A 218 -3.10 -11.36 2.03
CA ASN A 218 -4.21 -11.60 2.95
C ASN A 218 -5.15 -12.71 2.46
N GLU A 219 -5.57 -12.67 1.19
CA GLU A 219 -6.43 -13.70 0.59
C GLU A 219 -5.76 -15.08 0.54
N GLN A 220 -4.47 -15.12 0.24
CA GLN A 220 -3.69 -16.35 0.19
C GLN A 220 -3.53 -16.98 1.58
N VAL A 221 -3.12 -16.19 2.57
CA VAL A 221 -2.85 -16.67 3.94
C VAL A 221 -4.14 -17.05 4.65
N THR A 222 -5.21 -16.27 4.48
CA THR A 222 -6.52 -16.57 5.10
C THR A 222 -7.34 -17.60 4.32
N GLY A 223 -6.89 -18.02 3.14
CA GLY A 223 -7.54 -19.04 2.34
C GLY A 223 -8.93 -18.66 1.81
N LYS A 224 -9.19 -17.37 1.55
CA LYS A 224 -10.53 -16.87 1.14
C LYS A 224 -11.11 -17.55 -0.11
N PHE A 225 -10.25 -18.04 -1.00
CA PHE A 225 -10.63 -18.68 -2.27
C PHE A 225 -10.06 -20.10 -2.37
N LYS A 226 -10.01 -20.85 -1.26
CA LYS A 226 -9.60 -22.27 -1.29
C LYS A 226 -10.67 -23.17 -1.90
N SER A 227 -11.94 -22.92 -1.58
CA SER A 227 -13.10 -23.71 -2.05
C SER A 227 -13.84 -23.08 -3.22
N ASN A 228 -13.59 -21.80 -3.51
CA ASN A 228 -14.34 -21.01 -4.47
C ASN A 228 -13.41 -20.48 -5.57
N ILE A 229 -13.97 -20.26 -6.76
CA ILE A 229 -13.31 -19.56 -7.85
C ILE A 229 -12.90 -18.17 -7.37
N ASN A 230 -11.71 -17.69 -7.74
CA ASN A 230 -11.30 -16.32 -7.43
C ASN A 230 -11.95 -15.36 -8.43
N PRO A 231 -12.96 -14.55 -8.06
CA PRO A 231 -13.65 -13.67 -9.01
C PRO A 231 -12.77 -12.47 -9.43
N PHE A 232 -11.59 -12.32 -8.81
CA PHE A 232 -10.63 -11.27 -9.08
C PHE A 232 -9.42 -11.76 -9.91
N ASP A 233 -9.44 -13.01 -10.37
CA ASP A 233 -8.49 -13.52 -11.35
C ASP A 233 -9.04 -13.28 -12.76
N TYR A 234 -8.35 -12.43 -13.53
CA TYR A 234 -8.72 -12.06 -14.90
C TYR A 234 -7.77 -12.69 -15.93
N GLY A 235 -6.98 -13.69 -15.52
CA GLY A 235 -5.91 -14.27 -16.32
C GLY A 235 -4.58 -13.55 -16.15
N TYR A 236 -3.50 -14.28 -16.41
CA TYR A 236 -2.13 -13.90 -16.06
C TYR A 236 -1.72 -12.51 -16.58
N LEU A 237 -1.98 -12.24 -17.87
CA LEU A 237 -1.61 -10.96 -18.50
C LEU A 237 -2.41 -9.78 -17.93
N PHE A 238 -3.72 -9.96 -17.73
CA PHE A 238 -4.58 -8.90 -17.24
C PHE A 238 -4.33 -8.60 -15.77
N ASN A 239 -4.00 -9.62 -14.98
CA ASN A 239 -3.60 -9.42 -13.59
C ASN A 239 -2.29 -8.63 -13.49
N CYS A 240 -1.30 -8.93 -14.34
CA CYS A 240 -0.05 -8.18 -14.42
C CYS A 240 -0.28 -6.73 -14.89
N SER A 241 -1.06 -6.51 -15.96
CA SER A 241 -1.31 -5.16 -16.49
C SER A 241 -2.00 -4.26 -15.47
N ARG A 242 -2.87 -4.81 -14.63
CA ARG A 242 -3.51 -4.07 -13.53
C ARG A 242 -2.57 -3.59 -12.44
N ILE A 243 -1.35 -4.14 -12.36
CA ILE A 243 -0.32 -3.67 -11.44
C ILE A 243 0.62 -2.68 -12.13
N PHE A 244 1.06 -3.02 -13.35
CA PHE A 244 2.12 -2.30 -14.03
C PHE A 244 1.64 -1.17 -14.95
N ALA A 245 0.42 -1.27 -15.48
CA ALA A 245 -0.14 -0.32 -16.45
C ALA A 245 -1.38 0.43 -15.91
N ALA A 246 -1.82 0.15 -14.68
CA ALA A 246 -3.00 0.81 -14.12
C ALA A 246 -2.67 2.20 -13.58
N SER A 247 -3.52 3.16 -13.92
CA SER A 247 -3.53 4.48 -13.28
C SER A 247 -3.82 4.35 -11.78
N ARG A 248 -3.18 5.22 -10.98
CA ARG A 248 -3.37 5.25 -9.53
C ARG A 248 -4.84 5.51 -9.19
N PRO A 249 -5.51 4.64 -8.40
CA PRO A 249 -6.90 4.86 -7.99
C PRO A 249 -7.10 6.17 -7.21
N PRO A 250 -8.32 6.76 -7.20
CA PRO A 250 -8.64 7.98 -6.43
C PRO A 250 -8.66 7.73 -4.91
N ARG A 251 -8.58 8.81 -4.10
CA ARG A 251 -8.52 8.69 -2.62
C ARG A 251 -9.93 8.45 -2.09
N LEU A 252 -10.09 7.47 -1.20
CA LEU A 252 -11.40 7.10 -0.68
C LEU A 252 -11.90 8.06 0.41
N ILE A 253 -10.99 8.58 1.24
CA ILE A 253 -11.30 9.59 2.29
C ILE A 253 -11.99 10.85 1.70
N THR A 254 -11.64 11.25 0.49
CA THR A 254 -12.20 12.47 -0.13
C THR A 254 -13.58 12.21 -0.74
N ARG A 255 -13.81 11.01 -1.28
CA ARG A 255 -15.06 10.66 -1.99
C ARG A 255 -16.26 10.56 -1.04
N GLU A 256 -16.06 10.06 0.18
CA GLU A 256 -17.14 10.04 1.17
C GLU A 256 -17.48 11.44 1.68
N LYS A 257 -16.49 12.32 1.89
CA LYS A 257 -16.77 13.74 2.22
C LYS A 257 -17.51 14.46 1.10
N SER A 258 -17.20 14.18 -0.17
CA SER A 258 -17.94 14.77 -1.28
C SER A 258 -19.35 14.19 -1.39
N ILE A 259 -19.51 12.87 -1.25
CA ILE A 259 -20.83 12.21 -1.31
C ILE A 259 -21.71 12.62 -0.13
N SER A 260 -21.16 12.72 1.09
CA SER A 260 -21.90 13.19 2.26
C SER A 260 -22.31 14.65 2.10
N LYS A 261 -21.42 15.51 1.59
CA LYS A 261 -21.74 16.91 1.26
C LYS A 261 -22.77 17.03 0.14
N THR A 262 -22.72 16.17 -0.87
CA THR A 262 -23.75 16.12 -1.93
C THR A 262 -25.09 15.64 -1.37
N LYS A 263 -25.10 14.61 -0.52
CA LYS A 263 -26.32 14.13 0.15
C LYS A 263 -26.91 15.18 1.09
N SER A 264 -26.09 15.88 1.89
CA SER A 264 -26.56 16.94 2.78
C SER A 264 -27.16 18.10 1.98
N ASN A 265 -26.50 18.53 0.90
CA ASN A 265 -27.02 19.59 0.03
C ASN A 265 -28.34 19.18 -0.65
N LEU A 266 -28.46 17.91 -1.08
CA LEU A 266 -29.70 17.40 -1.67
C LEU A 266 -30.84 17.35 -0.65
N TYR A 267 -30.56 16.94 0.59
CA TYR A 267 -31.54 16.94 1.68
C TYR A 267 -32.00 18.36 2.00
N GLU A 268 -31.08 19.32 2.10
CA GLU A 268 -31.36 20.73 2.35
C GLU A 268 -32.20 21.37 1.23
N ILE A 269 -31.92 21.02 -0.03
CA ILE A 269 -32.73 21.45 -1.19
C ILE A 269 -34.14 20.84 -1.14
N GLN A 270 -34.28 19.58 -0.73
CA GLN A 270 -35.58 18.92 -0.61
C GLN A 270 -36.43 19.51 0.53
N THR A 271 -35.84 19.74 1.71
CA THR A 271 -36.54 20.41 2.83
C THR A 271 -36.96 21.82 2.45
N THR A 272 -36.09 22.60 1.81
CA THR A 272 -36.41 23.98 1.40
C THR A 272 -37.56 24.02 0.38
N LYS A 273 -37.58 23.09 -0.59
CA LYS A 273 -38.70 22.96 -1.54
C LYS A 273 -40.02 22.55 -0.85
N GLN A 274 -39.96 21.67 0.14
CA GLN A 274 -41.14 21.25 0.93
C GLN A 274 -41.71 22.42 1.73
N PHE A 275 -40.85 23.22 2.38
CA PHE A 275 -41.25 24.44 3.12
C PHE A 275 -41.89 25.48 2.19
N MET A 276 -41.31 25.75 1.01
CA MET A 276 -41.92 26.69 0.06
C MET A 276 -43.28 26.20 -0.49
N LYS A 277 -43.46 24.88 -0.67
CA LYS A 277 -44.73 24.30 -1.13
C LYS A 277 -45.82 24.39 -0.06
N ASN A 278 -45.48 24.14 1.20
CA ASN A 278 -46.40 24.27 2.32
C ASN A 278 -46.76 25.73 2.63
N GLY A 279 -45.82 26.67 2.49
CA GLY A 279 -46.07 28.10 2.61
C GLY A 279 -47.03 28.65 1.53
N LYS A 280 -46.91 28.17 0.28
CA LYS A 280 -47.83 28.53 -0.81
C LYS A 280 -49.25 27.96 -0.61
N ASN A 281 -49.37 26.75 -0.06
CA ASN A 281 -50.67 26.17 0.27
C ASN A 281 -51.34 26.92 1.44
N SER A 282 -50.58 27.30 2.47
CA SER A 282 -51.10 28.08 3.60
C SER A 282 -51.65 29.46 3.19
N ASN A 283 -51.06 30.10 2.18
CA ASN A 283 -51.55 31.40 1.69
C ASN A 283 -52.79 31.25 0.79
N LYS A 284 -52.93 30.12 0.06
CA LYS A 284 -54.15 29.82 -0.70
C LYS A 284 -55.35 29.52 0.21
N THR A 285 -55.15 28.82 1.33
CA THR A 285 -56.24 28.50 2.27
C THR A 285 -56.75 29.75 3.01
N LYS A 286 -55.86 30.71 3.34
CA LYS A 286 -56.27 31.99 3.94
C LYS A 286 -57.01 32.93 2.98
N GLN A 287 -56.80 32.78 1.67
CA GLN A 287 -57.47 33.62 0.67
C GLN A 287 -58.88 33.13 0.32
N ILE A 288 -59.18 31.84 0.58
CA ILE A 288 -60.52 31.25 0.36
C ILE A 288 -61.46 31.49 1.56
N SER A 289 -60.92 31.72 2.76
CA SER A 289 -61.72 32.00 3.98
C SER A 289 -62.12 33.48 4.17
N MET A 290 -61.83 34.37 3.22
CA MET A 290 -62.15 35.81 3.31
C MET A 290 -63.15 36.31 2.25
N THR A 291 -63.78 35.42 1.48
CA THR A 291 -64.79 35.78 0.45
C THR A 291 -66.18 35.21 0.70
N SER A 292 -66.51 34.90 1.96
CA SER A 292 -67.84 34.40 2.34
C SER A 292 -68.37 35.14 3.57
N VAL A 293 -68.68 36.43 3.40
CA VAL A 293 -69.70 37.18 4.15
C VAL A 293 -70.32 38.18 3.18
#